data_AF-A0AAN7DVR1-F1
#
_entry.id   AF-A0AAN7DVR1-F1
#
_cell.length_a   1.000
_cell.length_b   1.000
_cell.length_c   1.000
_cell.angle_alpha   90.00
_cell.angle_beta   90.00
_cell.angle_gamma   90.00
#
_symmetry.space_group_name_H-M   'P 1'
#
loop_
_entity.id
_entity.type
_entity.pdbx_description
1 polymer ?
#
loop_
_entity_poly.entity_id
_entity_poly.type
_entity_poly.pdbx_seq_one_letter_code
_entity_poly.pdbx_strand_id
1 'polypeptide(L)'
;MGSASEIVAKLNLAAHPEGGFYSETFRDNSIVLSKSQLPPQYKVERAVSSCIYFLLPSGNVSNFHRIPCAETWHFYVGEPITVVELNDKDGQVKLTCLGPNLLDNQQPQYTVPSNVWFGSFPTKDTSISPDGTVLKAPPRDSETHFSLVGCTCAPAFQFQDFELAKRSELISLFPNSEALISLLTFPE
;
A
#
# COMPACT_ATOMS: atom_id res chain seq x y z
N MET A 1 -6.53 -23.00 -2.59
CA MET A 1 -6.04 -21.73 -3.14
C MET A 1 -4.60 -21.99 -3.58
N GLY A 2 -4.15 -21.49 -4.73
CA GLY A 2 -2.75 -21.67 -5.14
C GLY A 2 -1.79 -20.97 -4.18
N SER A 3 -0.52 -21.35 -4.19
CA SER A 3 0.50 -20.70 -3.37
C SER A 3 0.76 -19.26 -3.84
N ALA A 4 1.38 -18.44 -2.99
CA ALA A 4 1.79 -17.09 -3.36
C ALA A 4 2.67 -17.08 -4.61
N SER A 5 3.68 -17.97 -4.69
CA SER A 5 4.55 -18.08 -5.87
C SER A 5 3.80 -18.56 -7.12
N GLU A 6 2.84 -19.47 -7.00
CA GLU A 6 2.01 -19.89 -8.13
C GLU A 6 1.17 -18.73 -8.68
N ILE A 7 0.62 -17.89 -7.81
CA ILE A 7 -0.18 -16.71 -8.20
C ILE A 7 0.73 -15.64 -8.82
N VAL A 8 1.89 -15.37 -8.22
CA VAL A 8 2.91 -14.46 -8.77
C VAL A 8 3.27 -14.87 -10.19
N ALA A 9 3.57 -16.15 -10.42
CA ALA A 9 3.88 -16.66 -11.74
C ALA A 9 2.67 -16.58 -12.70
N LYS A 10 1.47 -16.94 -12.23
CA LYS A 10 0.25 -16.97 -13.05
C LYS A 10 -0.16 -15.58 -13.53
N LEU A 11 0.00 -14.56 -12.69
CA LEU A 11 -0.36 -13.17 -12.98
C LEU A 11 0.84 -12.35 -13.49
N ASN A 12 2.00 -12.97 -13.68
CA ASN A 12 3.24 -12.33 -14.15
C ASN A 12 3.63 -11.11 -13.28
N LEU A 13 3.55 -11.27 -11.95
CA LEU A 13 3.89 -10.20 -11.02
C LEU A 13 5.41 -10.06 -10.88
N ALA A 14 5.91 -8.83 -10.89
CA ALA A 14 7.29 -8.47 -10.60
C ALA A 14 7.42 -7.93 -9.17
N ALA A 15 8.61 -7.97 -8.57
CA ALA A 15 8.84 -7.34 -7.26
C ALA A 15 8.59 -5.82 -7.34
N HIS A 16 7.85 -5.26 -6.37
CA HIS A 16 7.60 -3.82 -6.29
C HIS A 16 8.69 -3.13 -5.45
N PRO A 17 9.12 -1.89 -5.78
CA PRO A 17 10.14 -1.16 -5.02
C PRO A 17 9.81 -0.96 -3.52
N GLU A 18 8.53 -0.88 -3.17
CA GLU A 18 8.08 -0.74 -1.78
C GLU A 18 7.95 -2.07 -1.03
N GLY A 19 8.13 -3.21 -1.70
CA GLY A 19 7.86 -4.54 -1.16
C GLY A 19 6.60 -5.18 -1.76
N GLY A 20 6.52 -6.51 -1.67
CA GLY A 20 5.49 -7.30 -2.36
C GLY A 20 5.73 -7.45 -3.87
N PHE A 21 4.70 -7.86 -4.59
CA PHE A 21 4.73 -8.10 -6.03
C PHE A 21 3.58 -7.39 -6.72
N TYR A 22 3.79 -6.92 -7.96
CA TYR A 22 2.76 -6.20 -8.71
C TYR A 22 2.85 -6.46 -10.22
N SER A 23 1.75 -6.17 -10.92
CA SER A 23 1.75 -6.01 -12.38
C SER A 23 0.69 -5.00 -12.78
N GLU A 24 1.04 -4.06 -13.65
CA GLU A 24 0.06 -3.17 -14.29
C GLU A 24 -0.81 -3.98 -15.26
N THR A 25 -2.14 -3.88 -15.09
CA THR A 25 -3.13 -4.62 -15.87
C THR A 25 -3.91 -3.70 -16.81
N PHE A 26 -3.92 -2.40 -16.51
CA PHE A 26 -4.66 -1.41 -17.28
C PHE A 26 -4.01 -0.03 -17.17
N ARG A 27 -4.01 0.70 -18.29
CA ARG A 27 -3.68 2.13 -18.37
C ARG A 27 -4.53 2.79 -19.44
N ASP A 28 -5.29 3.81 -19.06
CA ASP A 28 -6.19 4.52 -19.96
C ASP A 28 -5.46 5.65 -20.70
N ASN A 29 -4.99 5.35 -21.91
CA ASN A 29 -4.34 6.32 -22.79
C ASN A 29 -5.32 7.04 -23.73
N SER A 30 -6.63 6.92 -23.53
CA SER A 30 -7.63 7.62 -24.37
C SER A 30 -7.52 9.15 -24.25
N ILE A 31 -7.10 9.63 -23.09
CA ILE A 31 -6.83 11.04 -22.80
C ILE A 31 -5.50 11.12 -22.03
N VAL A 32 -4.67 12.10 -22.40
CA VAL A 32 -3.46 12.48 -21.65
C VAL A 32 -3.69 13.85 -21.02
N LEU A 33 -3.69 13.88 -19.69
CA LEU A 33 -3.74 15.09 -18.88
C LEU A 33 -2.35 15.72 -18.87
N SER A 34 -2.22 16.87 -19.52
CA SER A 34 -0.95 17.59 -19.55
C SER A 34 -0.59 18.10 -18.15
N LYS A 35 0.70 18.34 -17.90
CA LYS A 35 1.17 18.83 -16.60
C LYS A 35 0.48 20.14 -16.17
N SER A 36 0.10 21.00 -17.10
CA SER A 36 -0.61 22.25 -16.79
C SER A 36 -2.06 22.05 -16.33
N GLN A 37 -2.64 20.86 -16.54
CA GLN A 37 -3.98 20.49 -16.09
C GLN A 37 -3.96 19.77 -14.73
N LEU A 38 -2.77 19.42 -14.23
CA LEU A 38 -2.59 18.65 -13.01
C LEU A 38 -2.15 19.54 -11.83
N PRO A 39 -2.44 19.13 -10.58
CA PRO A 39 -1.89 19.79 -9.41
C PRO A 39 -0.35 19.85 -9.41
N PRO A 40 0.27 20.84 -8.74
CA PRO A 40 1.73 21.04 -8.76
C PRO A 40 2.57 19.85 -8.29
N GLN A 41 1.98 18.93 -7.51
CA GLN A 41 2.64 17.73 -7.01
C GLN A 41 2.96 16.71 -8.12
N TYR A 42 2.27 16.80 -9.27
CA TYR A 42 2.50 15.93 -10.42
C TYR A 42 3.70 16.43 -11.24
N LYS A 43 4.78 15.65 -11.30
CA LYS A 43 6.01 16.02 -12.01
C LYS A 43 5.92 15.79 -13.51
N VAL A 44 5.05 14.88 -13.95
CA VAL A 44 4.85 14.49 -15.36
C VAL A 44 3.36 14.41 -15.74
N GLU A 45 3.07 14.43 -17.04
CA GLU A 45 1.72 14.24 -17.57
C GLU A 45 1.13 12.86 -17.21
N ARG A 46 -0.19 12.70 -17.36
CA ARG A 46 -0.92 11.53 -16.87
C ARG A 46 -1.90 10.95 -17.88
N ALA A 47 -1.87 9.63 -18.02
CA ALA A 47 -3.05 8.88 -18.46
C ALA A 47 -4.20 9.07 -17.46
N VAL A 48 -5.44 8.86 -17.89
CA VAL A 48 -6.64 9.10 -17.05
C VAL A 48 -6.63 8.23 -15.80
N SER A 49 -6.25 6.96 -15.95
CA SER A 49 -6.20 6.01 -14.84
C SER A 49 -5.29 4.84 -15.14
N SER A 50 -4.90 4.13 -14.08
CA SER A 50 -4.18 2.86 -14.16
C SER A 50 -4.72 1.89 -13.11
N CYS A 51 -4.57 0.59 -13.37
CA CYS A 51 -4.86 -0.46 -12.40
C CYS A 51 -3.72 -1.47 -12.37
N ILE A 52 -3.43 -2.01 -11.18
CA ILE A 52 -2.44 -3.06 -10.96
C ILE A 52 -3.07 -4.22 -10.19
N TYR A 53 -2.52 -5.42 -10.35
CA TYR A 53 -2.54 -6.42 -9.28
C TYR A 53 -1.41 -6.12 -8.30
N PHE A 54 -1.65 -6.34 -7.01
CA PHE A 54 -0.64 -6.31 -5.96
C PHE A 54 -0.81 -7.50 -5.02
N LEU A 55 0.27 -8.23 -4.76
CA LEU A 55 0.32 -9.39 -3.88
C LEU A 55 1.33 -9.16 -2.77
N LEU A 56 0.89 -9.34 -1.52
CA LEU A 56 1.74 -9.21 -0.35
C LEU A 56 1.74 -10.53 0.45
N PRO A 57 2.85 -11.30 0.45
CA PRO A 57 2.98 -12.49 1.28
C PRO A 57 3.20 -12.14 2.75
N SER A 58 2.82 -13.04 3.65
CA SER A 58 3.15 -12.95 5.07
C SER A 58 4.66 -12.77 5.28
N GLY A 59 5.02 -11.98 6.28
CA GLY A 59 6.41 -11.61 6.59
C GLY A 59 6.96 -10.46 5.75
N ASN A 60 6.21 -9.99 4.75
CA ASN A 60 6.54 -8.81 3.95
C ASN A 60 5.64 -7.62 4.29
N VAL A 61 6.09 -6.43 3.92
CA VAL A 61 5.32 -5.19 4.04
C VAL A 61 5.42 -4.40 2.73
N SER A 62 4.41 -3.58 2.46
CA SER A 62 4.52 -2.42 1.58
C SER A 62 4.98 -1.26 2.45
N ASN A 63 6.21 -0.81 2.21
CA ASN A 63 6.85 0.26 2.96
C ASN A 63 6.12 1.59 2.73
N PHE A 64 6.22 2.48 3.71
CA PHE A 64 5.66 3.82 3.64
C PHE A 64 6.12 4.53 2.39
N HIS A 65 5.15 4.97 1.63
CA HIS A 65 5.33 5.75 0.42
C HIS A 65 4.22 6.78 0.30
N ARG A 66 4.39 7.71 -0.64
CA ARG A 66 3.44 8.77 -0.94
C ARG A 66 3.37 9.00 -2.44
N ILE A 67 2.15 9.19 -2.92
CA ILE A 67 1.84 9.46 -4.32
C ILE A 67 0.81 10.60 -4.43
N PRO A 68 0.82 11.39 -5.51
CA PRO A 68 -0.07 12.54 -5.64
C PRO A 68 -1.48 12.18 -6.12
N CYS A 69 -1.73 10.92 -6.51
CA CYS A 69 -3.06 10.42 -6.85
C CYS A 69 -3.70 9.74 -5.64
N ALA A 70 -5.04 9.74 -5.61
CA ALA A 70 -5.77 8.85 -4.72
C ALA A 70 -5.65 7.43 -5.27
N GLU A 71 -5.49 6.47 -4.38
CA GLU A 71 -5.34 5.06 -4.74
C GLU A 71 -6.45 4.23 -4.09
N THR A 72 -7.25 3.58 -4.93
CA THR A 72 -8.32 2.70 -4.47
C THR A 72 -7.84 1.26 -4.47
N TRP A 73 -7.84 0.66 -3.29
CA TRP A 73 -7.49 -0.72 -3.02
C TRP A 73 -8.75 -1.59 -3.05
N HIS A 74 -8.66 -2.75 -3.71
CA HIS A 74 -9.74 -3.71 -3.89
C HIS A 74 -9.26 -5.08 -3.40
N PHE A 75 -9.85 -5.62 -2.35
CA PHE A 75 -9.56 -6.96 -1.89
C PHE A 75 -10.08 -8.00 -2.91
N TYR A 76 -9.22 -8.94 -3.32
CA TYR A 76 -9.62 -10.04 -4.21
C TYR A 76 -9.63 -11.37 -3.48
N VAL A 77 -8.50 -11.80 -2.91
CA VAL A 77 -8.37 -13.15 -2.34
C VAL A 77 -7.20 -13.23 -1.36
N GLY A 78 -7.27 -14.19 -0.44
CA GLY A 78 -6.25 -14.44 0.58
C GLY A 78 -6.71 -13.99 1.96
N GLU A 79 -5.77 -13.54 2.78
CA GLU A 79 -6.01 -13.00 4.12
C GLU A 79 -6.15 -11.48 4.09
N PRO A 80 -6.84 -10.87 5.08
CA PRO A 80 -6.97 -9.43 5.14
C PRO A 80 -5.62 -8.72 5.21
N ILE A 81 -5.59 -7.51 4.66
CA ILE A 81 -4.43 -6.62 4.62
C ILE A 81 -4.78 -5.30 5.32
N THR A 82 -3.88 -4.82 6.17
CA THR A 82 -4.05 -3.53 6.85
C THR A 82 -3.32 -2.46 6.07
N VAL A 83 -4.05 -1.47 5.59
CA VAL A 83 -3.50 -0.21 5.06
C VAL A 83 -3.31 0.74 6.24
N VAL A 84 -2.11 1.31 6.34
CA VAL A 84 -1.70 2.25 7.38
C VAL A 84 -1.51 3.61 6.75
N GLU A 85 -2.11 4.64 7.32
CA GLU A 85 -1.97 6.03 6.86
C GLU A 85 -1.48 6.89 8.03
N LEU A 86 -0.52 7.78 7.75
CA LEU A 86 -0.08 8.82 8.69
C LEU A 86 -0.69 10.16 8.30
N ASN A 87 -1.37 10.81 9.24
CA ASN A 87 -1.96 12.12 9.03
C ASN A 87 -0.95 13.24 9.31
N ASP A 88 -0.50 13.94 8.26
CA ASP A 88 0.45 15.06 8.36
C ASP A 88 -0.03 16.21 9.28
N LYS A 89 -1.33 16.33 9.58
CA LYS A 89 -1.87 17.46 10.38
C LYS A 89 -1.74 17.27 11.88
N ASP A 90 -1.90 16.05 12.37
CA ASP A 90 -1.99 15.74 13.80
C ASP A 90 -1.15 14.52 14.21
N GLY A 91 -0.48 13.88 13.25
CA GLY A 91 0.33 12.69 13.45
C GLY A 91 -0.46 11.44 13.79
N GLN A 92 -1.79 11.45 13.65
CA GLN A 92 -2.61 10.28 13.91
C GLN A 92 -2.35 9.17 12.90
N VAL A 93 -2.28 7.94 13.42
CA VAL A 93 -2.22 6.72 12.62
C VAL A 93 -3.65 6.24 12.36
N LYS A 94 -3.99 6.06 11.09
CA LYS A 94 -5.23 5.40 10.67
C LYS A 94 -4.91 4.00 10.18
N LEU A 95 -5.63 3.01 10.69
CA LEU A 95 -5.54 1.62 10.29
C LEU A 95 -6.84 1.20 9.62
N THR A 96 -6.74 0.77 8.37
CA THR A 96 -7.89 0.33 7.58
C THR A 96 -7.69 -1.13 7.19
N CYS A 97 -8.56 -2.03 7.67
CA CYS A 97 -8.48 -3.45 7.37
C CYS A 97 -9.28 -3.78 6.11
N LEU A 98 -8.59 -4.19 5.04
CA LEU A 98 -9.22 -4.65 3.82
C LEU A 98 -9.36 -6.16 3.82
N GLY A 99 -10.56 -6.63 3.53
CA GLY A 99 -10.89 -8.05 3.53
C GLY A 99 -12.38 -8.29 3.30
N PRO A 100 -12.81 -9.55 3.16
CA PRO A 100 -14.17 -9.87 2.79
C PRO A 100 -15.13 -9.92 3.99
N ASN A 101 -14.63 -9.92 5.23
CA ASN A 101 -15.49 -10.09 6.41
C ASN A 101 -16.07 -8.76 6.92
N LEU A 102 -17.21 -8.35 6.35
CA LEU A 102 -17.91 -7.11 6.69
C LEU A 102 -18.32 -7.02 8.17
N LEU A 103 -18.63 -8.15 8.81
CA LEU A 103 -19.07 -8.18 10.20
C LEU A 103 -17.92 -7.99 11.19
N ASP A 104 -16.68 -8.17 10.74
CA ASP A 104 -15.45 -7.96 11.52
C ASP A 104 -14.81 -6.59 11.22
N ASN A 105 -15.60 -5.61 10.77
CA ASN A 105 -15.13 -4.28 10.35
C ASN A 105 -14.06 -4.28 9.24
N GLN A 106 -14.01 -5.35 8.43
CA GLN A 106 -13.22 -5.35 7.20
C GLN A 106 -14.04 -4.72 6.09
N GLN A 107 -13.35 -4.12 5.11
CA GLN A 107 -13.99 -3.61 3.91
C GLN A 107 -13.32 -4.13 2.64
N PRO A 108 -14.07 -4.63 1.64
CA PRO A 108 -13.48 -5.11 0.39
C PRO A 108 -12.84 -4.01 -0.45
N GLN A 109 -13.14 -2.75 -0.17
CA GLN A 109 -12.62 -1.61 -0.91
C GLN A 109 -12.30 -0.45 0.02
N TYR A 110 -11.21 0.26 -0.28
CA TYR A 110 -10.83 1.48 0.40
C TYR A 110 -10.06 2.41 -0.52
N THR A 111 -10.15 3.72 -0.30
CA THR A 111 -9.36 4.71 -1.05
C THR A 111 -8.46 5.47 -0.10
N VAL A 112 -7.15 5.36 -0.32
CA VAL A 112 -6.15 6.22 0.31
C VAL A 112 -6.18 7.59 -0.40
N PRO A 113 -6.33 8.71 0.33
CA PRO A 113 -6.30 10.04 -0.27
C PRO A 113 -4.93 10.37 -0.88
N SER A 114 -4.93 11.27 -1.86
CA SER A 114 -3.69 11.77 -2.46
C SER A 114 -2.76 12.44 -1.43
N ASN A 115 -1.45 12.29 -1.63
CA ASN A 115 -0.40 12.91 -0.83
C ASN A 115 -0.41 12.53 0.66
N VAL A 116 -0.94 11.37 1.01
CA VAL A 116 -0.83 10.77 2.35
C VAL A 116 0.36 9.82 2.39
N TRP A 117 1.10 9.78 3.50
CA TRP A 117 2.06 8.70 3.73
C TRP A 117 1.30 7.43 4.12
N PHE A 118 1.45 6.37 3.33
CA PHE A 118 0.79 5.11 3.61
C PHE A 118 1.66 3.91 3.26
N GLY A 119 1.36 2.78 3.89
CA GLY A 119 1.97 1.48 3.64
C GLY A 119 0.98 0.39 4.00
N SER A 120 1.37 -0.87 3.87
CA SER A 120 0.51 -1.98 4.28
C SER A 120 1.24 -3.22 4.77
N PHE A 121 0.54 -4.04 5.53
CA PHE A 121 1.03 -5.33 6.01
C PHE A 121 -0.12 -6.35 6.07
N PRO A 122 0.13 -7.65 5.90
CA PRO A 122 -0.89 -8.68 6.09
C PRO A 122 -1.43 -8.62 7.52
N THR A 123 -2.73 -8.39 7.71
CA THR A 123 -3.31 -7.98 9.01
C THR A 123 -2.98 -8.93 10.16
N LYS A 124 -2.80 -10.22 9.87
CA LYS A 124 -2.50 -11.25 10.88
C LYS A 124 -1.02 -11.32 11.27
N ASP A 125 -0.13 -10.58 10.63
CA ASP A 125 1.30 -10.54 10.97
C ASP A 125 1.63 -9.58 12.09
N THR A 126 0.79 -8.57 12.32
CA THR A 126 1.10 -7.49 13.26
C THR A 126 -0.17 -6.95 13.90
N SER A 127 -0.14 -6.77 15.21
CA SER A 127 -1.15 -6.02 15.95
C SER A 127 -0.54 -4.73 16.50
N ILE A 128 -1.29 -3.63 16.39
CA ILE A 128 -0.90 -2.32 16.91
C ILE A 128 -1.88 -1.98 18.04
N SER A 129 -1.37 -1.78 19.25
CA SER A 129 -2.19 -1.36 20.40
C SER A 129 -2.49 0.14 20.36
N PRO A 130 -3.51 0.61 21.12
CA PRO A 130 -3.87 2.04 21.16
C PRO A 130 -2.74 2.99 21.60
N ASP A 131 -1.74 2.49 22.33
CA ASP A 131 -0.57 3.26 22.76
C ASP A 131 0.57 3.27 21.71
N GLY A 132 0.35 2.68 20.53
CA GLY A 132 1.33 2.64 19.45
C GLY A 132 2.32 1.48 19.52
N THR A 133 2.19 0.56 20.50
CA THR A 133 3.05 -0.62 20.57
C THR A 133 2.77 -1.56 19.40
N VAL A 134 3.83 -1.96 18.71
CA VAL A 134 3.80 -2.90 17.57
C VAL A 134 4.19 -4.28 18.05
N LEU A 135 3.28 -5.25 17.93
CA LEU A 135 3.53 -6.65 18.27
C LEU A 135 3.48 -7.50 17.00
N LYS A 136 4.58 -8.20 16.71
CA LYS A 136 4.66 -9.14 15.59
C LYS A 136 4.13 -10.51 16.00
N ALA A 137 3.29 -11.10 15.17
CA ALA A 137 2.89 -12.49 15.30
C ALA A 137 4.09 -13.43 15.01
N PRO A 138 4.04 -14.70 15.45
CA PRO A 138 5.00 -15.71 15.01
C PRO A 138 5.08 -15.79 13.47
N PRO A 139 6.27 -16.06 12.89
CA PRO A 139 6.41 -16.22 11.45
C PRO A 139 5.42 -17.24 10.89
N ARG A 140 4.82 -16.91 9.74
CA ARG A 140 3.85 -17.75 9.04
C ARG A 140 4.39 -18.05 7.66
N ASP A 141 3.92 -19.14 7.07
CA ASP A 141 4.37 -19.57 5.75
C ASP A 141 3.88 -18.60 4.67
N SER A 142 4.81 -17.89 4.03
CA SER A 142 4.52 -16.89 3.01
C SER A 142 3.91 -17.48 1.74
N GLU A 143 4.06 -18.78 1.51
CA GLU A 143 3.45 -19.45 0.36
C GLU A 143 1.95 -19.69 0.56
N THR A 144 1.49 -19.83 1.80
CA THR A 144 0.09 -20.15 2.12
C THR A 144 -0.67 -18.98 2.76
N HIS A 145 0.05 -17.98 3.28
CA HIS A 145 -0.51 -16.76 3.85
C HIS A 145 -0.08 -15.54 3.03
N PHE A 146 -1.02 -14.94 2.31
CA PHE A 146 -0.81 -13.75 1.49
C PHE A 146 -2.12 -12.96 1.32
N SER A 147 -2.02 -11.75 0.79
CA SER A 147 -3.14 -10.92 0.36
C SER A 147 -2.95 -10.56 -1.11
N LEU A 148 -3.93 -10.85 -1.97
CA LEU A 148 -4.00 -10.35 -3.34
C LEU A 148 -5.08 -9.27 -3.42
N VAL A 149 -4.68 -8.10 -3.88
CA VAL A 149 -5.53 -6.93 -4.08
C VAL A 149 -5.34 -6.36 -5.48
N GLY A 150 -6.24 -5.48 -5.88
CA GLY A 150 -6.05 -4.58 -7.01
C GLY A 150 -5.92 -3.14 -6.51
N CYS A 151 -5.06 -2.35 -7.14
CA CYS A 151 -4.94 -0.93 -6.82
C CYS A 151 -5.22 -0.10 -8.07
N THR A 152 -6.14 0.85 -7.97
CA THR A 152 -6.53 1.76 -9.06
C THR A 152 -6.16 3.19 -8.70
N CYS A 153 -5.44 3.86 -9.60
CA CYS A 153 -5.07 5.26 -9.49
C CYS A 153 -5.76 6.09 -10.57
N ALA A 154 -6.34 7.21 -10.19
CA ALA A 154 -6.88 8.21 -11.11
C ALA A 154 -6.56 9.62 -10.57
N PRO A 155 -5.71 10.43 -11.24
CA PRO A 155 -4.94 10.13 -12.45
C PRO A 155 -4.01 8.92 -12.33
N ALA A 156 -3.60 8.34 -13.47
CA ALA A 156 -2.77 7.13 -13.51
C ALA A 156 -1.47 7.26 -12.68
N PHE A 157 -0.98 6.16 -12.14
CA PHE A 157 0.29 6.11 -11.44
C PHE A 157 1.48 6.38 -12.38
N GLN A 158 2.51 7.04 -11.85
CA GLN A 158 3.81 7.25 -12.49
C GLN A 158 4.93 7.20 -11.44
N PHE A 159 5.99 6.45 -11.72
CA PHE A 159 7.13 6.28 -10.79
C PHE A 159 7.88 7.59 -10.51
N GLN A 160 7.86 8.56 -11.42
CA GLN A 160 8.51 9.86 -11.19
C GLN A 160 7.93 10.59 -9.97
N ASP A 161 6.68 10.30 -9.64
CA ASP A 161 5.95 10.90 -8.52
C ASP A 161 5.85 9.99 -7.29
N PHE A 162 6.40 8.78 -7.38
CA PHE A 162 6.46 7.86 -6.26
C PHE A 162 7.57 8.29 -5.29
N GLU A 163 7.18 8.55 -4.05
CA GLU A 163 8.09 8.93 -2.98
C GLU A 163 8.14 7.80 -1.95
N LEU A 164 9.27 7.11 -1.86
CA LEU A 164 9.51 6.13 -0.81
C LEU A 164 10.05 6.83 0.44
N ALA A 165 9.50 6.51 1.61
CA ALA A 165 9.90 7.15 2.84
C ALA A 165 11.33 6.76 3.27
N LYS A 166 12.08 7.74 3.78
CA LYS A 166 13.26 7.49 4.61
C LYS A 166 12.85 7.42 6.06
N ARG A 167 13.35 6.42 6.79
CA ARG A 167 12.96 6.15 8.18
C ARG A 167 13.23 7.35 9.07
N SER A 168 14.42 7.92 9.01
CA SER A 168 14.83 9.05 9.86
C SER A 168 13.99 10.30 9.60
N GLU A 169 13.73 10.61 8.32
CA GLU A 169 12.88 11.74 7.92
C GLU A 169 11.43 11.55 8.42
N LEU A 170 10.88 10.35 8.26
CA LEU A 170 9.50 10.06 8.65
C LEU A 170 9.34 10.05 10.18
N ILE A 171 10.30 9.51 10.94
CA ILE A 171 10.30 9.60 12.42
C ILE A 171 10.33 11.06 12.88
N SER A 172 11.13 11.91 12.21
CA SER A 172 11.17 13.34 12.54
C SER A 172 9.82 14.04 12.35
N LEU A 173 9.00 13.58 11.41
CA LEU A 173 7.65 14.12 11.17
C LEU A 173 6.61 13.52 12.12
N PHE A 174 6.79 12.26 12.51
CA PHE A 174 5.83 11.49 13.30
C PHE A 174 6.50 10.78 14.49
N PRO A 175 7.05 11.52 15.47
CA PRO A 175 7.88 10.95 16.53
C PRO A 175 7.12 9.93 17.40
N ASN A 176 5.81 10.08 17.54
CA ASN A 176 4.97 9.16 18.32
C ASN A 176 4.68 7.83 17.60
N SER A 177 5.10 7.68 16.34
CA SER A 177 4.86 6.50 15.49
C SER A 177 6.15 5.74 15.16
N GLU A 178 7.23 5.94 15.91
CA GLU A 178 8.55 5.39 15.60
C GLU A 178 8.56 3.86 15.40
N ALA A 179 7.87 3.11 16.27
CA ALA A 179 7.80 1.66 16.16
C ALA A 179 7.11 1.20 14.86
N LEU A 180 6.04 1.88 14.47
CA LEU A 180 5.30 1.61 13.24
C LEU A 180 6.09 2.01 12.00
N ILE A 181 6.74 3.17 12.05
CA ILE A 181 7.61 3.63 10.96
C ILE A 181 8.78 2.68 10.76
N SER A 182 9.38 2.20 11.84
CA SER A 182 10.47 1.21 11.77
C SER A 182 10.03 -0.13 11.20
N LEU A 183 8.76 -0.51 11.40
CA LEU A 183 8.17 -1.70 10.75
C LEU A 183 8.00 -1.51 9.24
N LEU A 184 7.53 -0.33 8.83
CA LEU A 184 7.09 -0.03 7.46
C LEU A 184 8.09 0.85 6.70
N THR A 185 9.37 0.80 7.03
CA THR A 185 10.43 1.44 6.25
C THR A 185 11.63 0.53 6.15
N PHE A 186 12.40 0.67 5.07
CA PHE A 186 13.69 0.01 4.99
C PHE A 186 14.62 0.51 6.10
N PRO A 187 15.49 -0.37 6.65
CA PRO A 187 16.56 0.08 7.52
C PRO A 187 17.52 0.99 6.73
N GLU A 188 18.01 2.02 7.43
CA GLU A 188 19.06 2.92 6.92
C GLU A 188 20.45 2.39 7.27
#